data_AF-A0A852JBW9-F1
#
_entry.id   AF-A0A852JBW9-F1
#
_cell.length_a   1.000
_cell.length_b   1.000
_cell.length_c   1.000
_cell.angle_alpha   90.00
_cell.angle_beta   90.00
_cell.angle_gamma   90.00
#
_symmetry.space_group_name_H-M   'P 1'
#
loop_
_entity.id
_entity.type
_entity.pdbx_description
1 polymer ?
#
loop_
_entity_poly.entity_id
_entity_poly.type
_entity_poly.pdbx_seq_one_letter_code
_entity_poly.pdbx_strand_id
1 'polypeptide(L)' 'MEKPTAVPAVDLDKGLAIFFVVLTFLFLLAMLLRCLRLIVDPYSAIPTSTWQEEQIN' A
#
# COMPACT_ATOMS: atom_id res chain seq x y z
N MET A 1 22.50 33.54 34.61
CA MET A 1 21.60 32.42 34.99
C MET A 1 20.24 32.78 34.43
N GLU A 2 19.62 32.07 33.49
CA GLU A 2 19.82 30.75 32.88
C GLU A 2 19.52 30.91 31.39
N LYS A 3 20.33 30.33 30.50
CA LYS A 3 20.00 30.30 29.06
C LYS A 3 18.98 29.16 28.90
N PRO A 4 17.72 29.42 28.51
CA PRO A 4 16.77 28.34 28.30
C PRO A 4 17.32 27.47 27.18
N THR A 5 17.85 26.30 27.55
CA THR A 5 18.18 25.24 26.61
C THR A 5 16.86 24.82 26.00
N ALA A 6 16.54 25.37 24.83
CA ALA A 6 15.39 25.01 24.03
C ALA A 6 15.52 23.52 23.74
N VAL A 7 14.82 22.71 24.55
CA VAL A 7 14.54 21.32 24.22
C VAL A 7 13.95 21.37 22.81
N PRO A 8 14.53 20.68 21.82
CA PRO A 8 13.89 20.61 20.52
C PRO A 8 12.56 19.91 20.77
N ALA A 9 11.48 20.69 20.84
CA ALA A 9 10.15 20.18 20.75
C ALA A 9 10.11 19.50 19.37
N VAL A 10 10.33 18.19 19.38
CA VAL A 10 10.21 17.37 18.19
C VAL A 10 8.83 17.70 17.65
N ASP A 11 8.79 18.32 16.47
CA ASP A 11 7.56 18.75 15.80
C ASP A 11 6.76 17.48 15.45
N LEU A 12 6.05 16.94 16.44
CA LEU A 12 5.27 15.72 16.34
C LEU A 12 4.22 15.86 15.22
N ASP A 13 3.65 17.05 15.10
CA ASP A 13 2.71 17.41 14.04
C ASP A 13 3.34 17.28 12.65
N LYS A 14 4.58 17.74 12.46
CA LYS A 14 5.30 17.59 11.19
C LYS A 14 5.68 16.14 10.94
N GLY A 15 6.11 15.42 11.97
CA GLY A 15 6.42 13.99 11.88
C GLY A 15 5.22 13.17 11.44
N LEU A 16 4.05 13.43 12.02
CA LEU A 16 2.79 12.78 11.67
C LEU A 16 2.35 13.13 10.25
N ALA A 17 2.44 14.41 9.86
CA ALA A 17 2.10 14.84 8.50
C ALA A 17 2.97 14.14 7.44
N ILE A 18 4.28 14.08 7.65
CA ILE A 18 5.21 13.38 6.75
C ILE A 18 4.88 11.88 6.71
N PHE A 19 4.62 11.27 7.86
CA PHE A 19 4.25 9.86 7.94
C PHE A 19 3.00 9.55 7.10
N PHE A 20 1.94 10.34 7.21
CA PHE A 20 0.72 10.15 6.41
C PHE A 20 0.96 10.34 4.91
N VAL A 21 1.77 11.33 4.51
CA VAL A 21 2.12 11.55 3.10
C VAL A 21 2.87 10.34 2.53
N VAL A 22 3.87 9.83 3.26
CA VAL A 22 4.63 8.64 2.85
C VAL A 22 3.72 7.41 2.77
N LEU A 23 2.86 7.19 3.78
CA LEU A 23 1.91 6.08 3.80
C LEU A 23 0.94 6.14 2.61
N THR A 24 0.47 7.33 2.28
CA THR A 24 -0.40 7.56 1.11
C THR A 24 0.31 7.21 -0.18
N PHE A 25 1.55 7.66 -0.35
CA PHE A 25 2.36 7.30 -1.52
C PHE A 25 2.59 5.79 -1.64
N LEU A 26 2.94 5.13 -0.53
CA LEU A 26 3.11 3.67 -0.51
C LEU A 26 1.82 2.93 -0.88
N PHE A 27 0.68 3.38 -0.35
CA PHE A 27 -0.63 2.81 -0.68
C PHE A 27 -0.96 2.97 -2.17
N LEU A 28 -0.72 4.16 -2.73
CA LEU A 28 -0.91 4.44 -4.15
C LEU A 28 0.00 3.56 -5.02
N LEU A 29 1.28 3.42 -4.66
CA LEU A 29 2.21 2.53 -5.35
C LEU A 29 1.74 1.07 -5.28
N ALA A 30 1.27 0.60 -4.13
CA ALA A 30 0.76 -0.76 -3.97
C ALA A 30 -0.48 -1.01 -4.83
N MET A 31 -1.43 -0.07 -4.87
CA MET A 31 -2.59 -0.14 -5.76
C MET A 31 -2.17 -0.16 -7.23
N LEU A 32 -1.24 0.72 -7.62
CA LEU A 32 -0.72 0.76 -8.98
C LEU A 32 -0.06 -0.57 -9.37
N LEU A 33 0.80 -1.13 -8.51
CA LEU A 33 1.43 -2.43 -8.74
C LEU A 33 0.40 -3.57 -8.84
N ARG A 34 -0.68 -3.53 -8.05
CA ARG A 34 -1.78 -4.50 -8.15
C ARG A 34 -2.50 -4.38 -9.50
N CYS A 35 -2.78 -3.16 -9.96
CA CYS A 35 -3.38 -2.92 -11.27
C CYS A 35 -2.46 -3.39 -12.39
N LEU A 36 -1.16 -3.09 -12.32
CA LEU A 36 -0.18 -3.56 -13.29
C LEU A 36 -0.05 -5.08 -13.27
N ARG A 37 -0.02 -5.71 -12.09
CA ARG A 37 -0.03 -7.18 -11.99
C ARG A 37 -1.29 -7.78 -12.57
N LEU A 38 -2.46 -7.16 -12.40
CA LEU A 38 -3.69 -7.64 -13.02
C LEU A 38 -3.62 -7.54 -14.56
N ILE A 39 -3.01 -6.48 -15.08
CA ILE A 39 -2.82 -6.27 -16.53
C ILE A 39 -1.81 -7.26 -17.10
N VAL A 40 -0.67 -7.43 -16.42
CA VAL A 40 0.43 -8.30 -16.85
C VAL A 40 0.12 -9.78 -16.60
N ASP A 41 -0.66 -10.08 -15.58
CA ASP A 41 -1.05 -11.42 -15.17
C ASP A 41 -2.59 -11.56 -15.18
N PRO A 42 -3.22 -11.55 -16.37
CA PRO A 42 -4.63 -11.84 -16.51
C PRO A 42 -4.97 -13.29 -16.15
N TYR A 43 -3.97 -14.15 -15.91
CA TYR A 43 -4.12 -15.61 -15.77
C TYR A 43 -4.12 -16.08 -14.31
N SER A 44 -3.45 -15.36 -13.39
CA SER A 44 -3.48 -15.68 -11.96
C SER A 44 -4.80 -15.31 -11.26
N ALA A 45 -5.56 -14.34 -11.78
CA ALA A 45 -6.82 -13.89 -11.18
C ALA A 45 -8.05 -14.65 -11.70
N ILE A 46 -7.87 -15.49 -12.71
CA ILE A 46 -8.85 -16.49 -13.11
C ILE A 46 -8.64 -17.63 -12.12
N PRO A 47 -9.48 -17.80 -11.05
CA PRO A 47 -9.59 -19.14 -10.53
C PRO A 47 -9.95 -19.96 -11.75
N THR A 48 -9.32 -21.11 -11.90
CA THR A 48 -10.02 -22.18 -12.57
C THR A 48 -11.34 -22.32 -11.79
N SER A 49 -12.38 -21.58 -12.17
CA SER A 49 -13.67 -22.18 -12.47
C SER A 49 -13.32 -23.22 -13.54
N THR A 50 -12.66 -24.28 -13.10
CA THR A 50 -13.05 -25.65 -13.31
C THR A 50 -14.55 -25.58 -13.57
N TRP A 51 -14.87 -25.35 -14.83
CA TRP A 51 -15.74 -26.26 -15.53
C TRP A 51 -15.29 -27.63 -15.04
N GLN A 52 -15.92 -28.10 -13.95
CA GLN A 52 -16.19 -29.50 -13.86
C GLN A 52 -17.07 -29.70 -15.07
N GLU A 53 -16.44 -29.94 -16.21
CA GLU A 53 -17.08 -30.55 -17.34
C GLU A 53 -17.72 -31.79 -16.72
N GLU A 54 -19.04 -31.68 -16.53
CA GLU A 54 -19.87 -32.76 -16.04
C GLU A 54 -19.42 -34.00 -16.79
N GLN A 55 -18.94 -34.99 -16.06
CA GLN A 55 -18.49 -36.24 -16.65
C GLN A 55 -19.74 -36.94 -17.15
N ILE A 56 -20.15 -36.62 -18.38
CA ILE A 56 -21.24 -37.26 -19.08
C ILE A 56 -20.71 -38.63 -19.53
N ASN A 57 -20.84 -39.64 -18.67
CA ASN A 57 -20.82 -41.03 -19.08
C ASN A 57 -21.75 -41.88 -18.21
#